data_AF-A0A2I1HWV0-F1
#
_entry.id   AF-A0A2I1HWV0-F1
#
_cell.length_a   1.000
_cell.length_b   1.000
_cell.length_c   1.000
_cell.angle_alpha   90.00
_cell.angle_beta   90.00
_cell.angle_gamma   90.00
#
_symmetry.space_group_name_H-M   'P 1'
#
loop_
_entity.id
_entity.type
_entity.pdbx_description
1 polymer ?
#
loop_
_entity_poly.entity_id
_entity_poly.type
_entity_poly.pdbx_seq_one_letter_code
_entity_poly.pdbx_strand_id
1 'polypeptide(L)'
;MLYMKDLLELSRFRFLSLLADPSSYVVNWALTWHTLLFQPKHDVSFTQANVFLHYMMKFQLFLEDLPTLESLKRLRPDLYIDILTCRSCEDQLEDFMHLFMCKKRRVKLQQILNSYLRHLTIKIAEAGDNANRDFSLQIDRIVSLPCWSFSSSNWSSYSLVRGCLPSAFLDV
;
A
#
# COMPACT_ATOMS: atom_id res chain seq x y z
N MET A 1 -21.64 -1.56 -4.95
CA MET A 1 -20.94 -2.68 -4.27
C MET A 1 -20.86 -3.96 -5.10
N LEU A 2 -21.76 -4.24 -6.06
CA LEU A 2 -21.66 -5.45 -6.92
C LEU A 2 -20.30 -5.59 -7.63
N TYR A 3 -19.83 -4.54 -8.31
CA TYR A 3 -18.54 -4.54 -9.02
C TYR A 3 -17.31 -4.86 -8.16
N MET A 4 -17.40 -4.61 -6.85
CA MET A 4 -16.26 -4.83 -5.96
C MET A 4 -16.09 -6.31 -5.63
N LYS A 5 -17.19 -7.04 -5.49
CA LYS A 5 -17.14 -8.48 -5.23
C LYS A 5 -16.47 -9.20 -6.38
N ASP A 6 -16.86 -8.89 -7.61
CA ASP A 6 -16.30 -9.48 -8.83
C ASP A 6 -14.80 -9.17 -8.97
N LEU A 7 -14.38 -7.95 -8.59
CA LEU A 7 -12.98 -7.55 -8.63
C LEU A 7 -12.13 -8.31 -7.61
N LEU A 8 -12.67 -8.61 -6.43
CA LEU A 8 -11.99 -9.39 -5.39
C LEU A 8 -11.89 -10.89 -5.71
N GLU A 9 -12.68 -11.38 -6.67
CA GLU A 9 -12.59 -12.76 -7.17
C GLU A 9 -11.38 -12.97 -8.12
N LEU A 10 -10.74 -11.89 -8.59
CA LEU A 10 -9.56 -11.99 -9.45
C LEU A 10 -8.38 -12.64 -8.70
N SER A 11 -7.57 -13.42 -9.43
CA SER A 11 -6.41 -14.13 -8.88
C SER A 11 -5.42 -13.22 -8.15
N ARG A 12 -5.28 -11.97 -8.59
CA ARG A 12 -4.43 -10.93 -7.97
C ARG A 12 -4.89 -10.47 -6.59
N PHE A 13 -6.09 -10.85 -6.14
CA PHE A 13 -6.59 -10.60 -4.78
C PHE A 13 -6.57 -11.85 -3.89
N ARG A 14 -6.04 -13.00 -4.39
CA ARG A 14 -5.90 -14.21 -3.57
C ARG A 14 -5.03 -14.01 -2.32
N PHE A 15 -4.12 -13.03 -2.30
CA PHE A 15 -3.34 -12.69 -1.09
C PHE A 15 -4.23 -12.33 0.11
N LEU A 16 -5.48 -11.91 -0.12
CA LEU A 16 -6.44 -11.62 0.96
C LEU A 16 -6.73 -12.85 1.81
N SER A 17 -6.70 -14.06 1.24
CA SER A 17 -6.85 -15.30 2.01
C SER A 17 -5.65 -15.55 2.94
N LEU A 18 -4.50 -14.91 2.65
CA LEU A 18 -3.28 -14.98 3.46
C LEU A 18 -3.28 -13.95 4.60
N LEU A 19 -4.31 -13.10 4.69
CA LEU A 19 -4.50 -12.18 5.81
C LEU A 19 -5.10 -12.83 7.07
N ALA A 20 -5.26 -14.17 7.07
CA ALA A 20 -5.92 -14.95 8.11
C ALA A 20 -5.47 -14.57 9.54
N ASP A 21 -6.50 -14.41 10.39
CA ASP A 21 -6.75 -14.29 11.84
C ASP A 21 -5.79 -13.66 12.89
N PRO A 22 -4.47 -13.92 13.03
CA PRO A 22 -3.72 -13.27 14.12
C PRO A 22 -3.44 -11.77 13.89
N SER A 23 -3.75 -11.23 12.70
CA SER A 23 -3.27 -9.93 12.24
C SER A 23 -4.12 -8.73 12.61
N SER A 24 -5.35 -8.92 13.14
CA SER A 24 -6.34 -7.83 13.34
C SER A 24 -6.58 -6.93 12.10
N TYR A 25 -6.07 -7.31 10.92
CA TYR A 25 -6.03 -6.48 9.72
C TYR A 25 -7.19 -6.82 8.78
N VAL A 26 -8.40 -6.46 9.21
CA VAL A 26 -9.61 -6.65 8.41
C VAL A 26 -9.75 -5.51 7.42
N VAL A 27 -9.52 -5.78 6.13
CA VAL A 27 -9.61 -4.77 5.06
C VAL A 27 -11.02 -4.18 5.01
N ASN A 28 -11.09 -2.85 5.12
CA ASN A 28 -12.31 -2.11 4.92
C ASN A 28 -12.40 -1.65 3.46
N TRP A 29 -13.28 -2.31 2.73
CA TRP A 29 -13.45 -2.07 1.31
C TRP A 29 -14.05 -0.71 0.96
N ALA A 30 -14.98 -0.22 1.78
CA ALA A 30 -15.55 1.12 1.58
C ALA A 30 -14.49 2.21 1.74
N LEU A 31 -13.69 2.14 2.80
CA LEU A 31 -12.58 3.06 3.06
C LEU A 31 -11.47 2.95 2.01
N THR A 32 -11.12 1.72 1.60
CA THR A 32 -10.16 1.46 0.53
C THR A 32 -10.60 2.11 -0.77
N TRP A 33 -11.85 1.90 -1.17
CA TRP A 33 -12.41 2.47 -2.40
C TRP A 33 -12.49 4.00 -2.33
N HIS A 34 -12.94 4.53 -1.20
CA HIS A 34 -12.96 5.97 -0.96
C HIS A 34 -11.55 6.56 -1.12
N THR A 35 -10.54 5.93 -0.51
CA THR A 35 -9.15 6.39 -0.59
C THR A 35 -8.60 6.28 -2.01
N LEU A 36 -8.93 5.25 -2.77
CA LEU A 36 -8.52 5.10 -4.17
C LEU A 36 -9.10 6.19 -5.07
N LEU A 37 -10.36 6.57 -4.85
CA LEU A 37 -11.03 7.62 -5.62
C LEU A 37 -10.73 9.03 -5.11
N PHE A 38 -10.25 9.17 -3.87
CA PHE A 38 -9.93 10.45 -3.28
C PHE A 38 -8.85 11.19 -4.08
N GLN A 39 -9.18 12.41 -4.49
CA GLN A 39 -8.27 13.35 -5.13
C GLN A 39 -7.97 14.49 -4.15
N PRO A 40 -6.73 14.59 -3.63
CA PRO A 40 -6.38 15.69 -2.75
C PRO A 40 -6.43 17.03 -3.51
N LYS A 41 -6.69 18.11 -2.77
CA LYS A 41 -6.47 19.45 -3.29
C LYS A 41 -4.97 19.69 -3.32
N HIS A 42 -4.43 19.93 -4.50
CA HIS A 42 -3.04 20.25 -4.69
C HIS A 42 -2.85 21.77 -4.81
N ASP A 43 -1.63 22.24 -4.57
CA ASP A 43 -1.28 23.64 -4.82
C ASP A 43 -1.27 23.96 -6.33
N VAL A 44 -1.08 25.25 -6.65
CA VAL A 44 -1.08 25.75 -8.02
C VAL A 44 0.06 25.22 -8.90
N SER A 45 1.09 24.59 -8.31
CA SER A 45 2.20 23.99 -9.07
C SER A 45 1.84 22.61 -9.62
N PHE A 46 0.76 22.00 -9.13
CA PHE A 46 0.37 20.65 -9.49
C PHE A 46 -0.51 20.61 -10.74
N THR A 47 0.08 20.19 -11.84
CA THR A 47 -0.59 20.17 -13.15
C THR A 47 -1.64 19.06 -13.26
N GLN A 48 -2.52 19.17 -14.26
CA GLN A 48 -3.46 18.12 -14.61
C GLN A 48 -2.75 16.78 -14.94
N ALA A 49 -1.58 16.84 -15.57
CA ALA A 49 -0.77 15.65 -15.85
C ALA A 49 -0.30 14.97 -14.55
N ASN A 50 0.08 15.76 -13.53
CA ASN A 50 0.47 15.24 -12.23
C ASN A 50 -0.72 14.57 -11.51
N VAL A 51 -1.92 15.15 -11.58
CA VAL A 51 -3.15 14.54 -11.04
C VAL A 51 -3.43 13.21 -11.70
N PHE A 52 -3.35 13.16 -13.03
CA PHE A 52 -3.56 11.94 -13.79
C PHE A 52 -2.54 10.86 -13.43
N LEU A 53 -1.25 11.22 -13.37
CA LEU A 53 -0.19 10.29 -13.00
C LEU A 53 -0.36 9.75 -11.58
N HIS A 54 -0.67 10.63 -10.62
CA HIS A 54 -0.91 10.23 -9.24
C HIS A 54 -2.12 9.29 -9.13
N TYR A 55 -3.21 9.61 -9.82
CA TYR A 55 -4.40 8.77 -9.88
C TYR A 55 -4.08 7.39 -10.50
N MET A 56 -3.42 7.37 -11.66
CA MET A 56 -3.02 6.14 -12.34
C MET A 56 -2.11 5.28 -11.45
N MET A 57 -1.13 5.88 -10.78
CA MET A 57 -0.19 5.16 -9.93
C MET A 57 -0.90 4.46 -8.75
N LYS A 58 -1.95 5.06 -8.18
CA LYS A 58 -2.77 4.41 -7.13
C LYS A 58 -3.42 3.14 -7.64
N PHE A 59 -3.99 3.17 -8.85
CA PHE A 59 -4.62 1.99 -9.45
C PHE A 59 -3.58 0.94 -9.86
N GLN A 60 -2.44 1.35 -10.44
CA GLN A 60 -1.35 0.43 -10.75
C GLN A 60 -0.84 -0.29 -9.51
N LEU A 61 -0.70 0.43 -8.40
CA LEU A 61 -0.29 -0.14 -7.12
C LEU A 61 -1.38 -1.07 -6.55
N PHE A 62 -2.64 -0.64 -6.58
CA PHE A 62 -3.77 -1.43 -6.11
C PHE A 62 -3.95 -2.72 -6.91
N LEU A 63 -3.71 -2.68 -8.21
CA LEU A 63 -3.96 -3.79 -9.14
C LEU A 63 -2.72 -4.65 -9.43
N GLU A 64 -1.56 -4.37 -8.82
CA GLU A 64 -0.27 -5.03 -9.12
C GLU A 64 0.27 -4.81 -10.55
N ASP A 65 -0.14 -3.71 -11.19
CA ASP A 65 0.22 -3.36 -12.57
C ASP A 65 1.41 -2.36 -12.65
N LEU A 66 2.18 -2.19 -11.57
CA LEU A 66 3.43 -1.44 -11.63
C LEU A 66 4.42 -2.14 -12.57
N PRO A 67 5.26 -1.39 -13.31
CA PRO A 67 6.26 -1.96 -14.21
C PRO A 67 7.39 -2.60 -13.42
N THR A 68 7.22 -3.86 -13.03
CA THR A 68 8.26 -4.72 -12.45
C THR A 68 9.16 -5.27 -13.55
N LEU A 69 10.40 -5.64 -13.24
CA LEU A 69 11.27 -6.27 -14.23
C LEU A 69 10.63 -7.53 -14.85
N GLU A 70 9.96 -8.35 -14.05
CA GLU A 70 9.25 -9.54 -14.55
C GLU A 70 8.10 -9.18 -15.51
N SER A 71 7.37 -8.09 -15.25
CA SER A 71 6.35 -7.61 -16.19
C SER A 71 6.98 -7.07 -17.48
N LEU A 72 8.12 -6.37 -17.38
CA LEU A 72 8.82 -5.78 -18.51
C LEU A 72 9.44 -6.84 -19.43
N LYS A 73 9.99 -7.93 -18.86
CA LYS A 73 10.44 -9.10 -19.63
C LYS A 73 9.33 -9.69 -20.49
N ARG A 74 8.13 -9.82 -19.92
CA ARG A 74 6.96 -10.35 -20.66
C ARG A 74 6.48 -9.41 -21.77
N LEU A 75 6.46 -8.11 -21.49
CA LEU A 75 5.92 -7.11 -22.43
C LEU A 75 6.92 -6.74 -23.53
N ARG A 76 8.22 -6.74 -23.24
CA ARG A 76 9.31 -6.31 -24.13
C ARG A 76 10.54 -7.23 -23.98
N PRO A 77 10.43 -8.52 -24.34
CA PRO A 77 11.55 -9.47 -24.24
C PRO A 77 12.74 -9.09 -25.14
N ASP A 78 12.49 -8.25 -26.16
CA ASP A 78 13.51 -7.67 -27.02
C ASP A 78 14.44 -6.68 -26.29
N LEU A 79 13.97 -6.04 -25.22
CA LEU A 79 14.74 -5.09 -24.41
C LEU A 79 15.15 -5.66 -23.05
N TYR A 80 14.31 -6.51 -22.46
CA TYR A 80 14.50 -7.04 -21.11
C TYR A 80 14.72 -8.55 -21.19
N ILE A 81 15.99 -8.94 -21.20
CA ILE A 81 16.40 -10.34 -21.28
C ILE A 81 16.15 -11.09 -19.97
N ASP A 82 15.86 -12.40 -20.07
CA ASP A 82 15.41 -13.22 -18.94
C ASP A 82 16.43 -13.33 -17.80
N ILE A 83 17.72 -13.21 -18.11
CA ILE A 83 18.81 -13.28 -17.13
C ILE A 83 18.85 -12.08 -16.17
N LEU A 84 18.12 -10.99 -16.46
CA LEU A 84 18.14 -9.81 -15.60
C LEU A 84 17.47 -10.10 -14.26
N THR A 85 18.14 -9.77 -13.18
CA THR A 85 17.60 -9.83 -11.81
C THR A 85 17.33 -8.42 -11.28
N CYS A 86 16.73 -8.33 -10.09
CA CYS A 86 16.47 -7.07 -9.41
C CYS A 86 17.73 -6.20 -9.39
N ARG A 87 17.65 -4.99 -9.94
CA ARG A 87 18.82 -4.08 -10.02
C ARG A 87 19.31 -3.60 -8.66
N SER A 88 18.48 -3.68 -7.62
CA SER A 88 18.89 -3.29 -6.28
C SER A 88 19.69 -4.38 -5.57
N CYS A 89 19.33 -5.66 -5.72
CA CYS A 89 19.98 -6.75 -4.98
C CYS A 89 20.76 -7.76 -5.82
N GLU A 90 20.60 -7.71 -7.14
CA GLU A 90 21.27 -8.51 -8.17
C GLU A 90 21.12 -10.03 -8.02
N ASP A 91 20.19 -10.48 -7.17
CA ASP A 91 20.13 -11.87 -6.68
C ASP A 91 18.79 -12.55 -7.04
N GLN A 92 17.68 -11.82 -6.97
CA GLN A 92 16.34 -12.38 -7.11
C GLN A 92 15.58 -11.77 -8.29
N LEU A 93 14.59 -12.48 -8.79
CA LEU A 93 13.62 -11.94 -9.76
C LEU A 93 12.88 -10.76 -9.12
N GLU A 94 12.72 -9.66 -9.86
CA GLU A 94 11.95 -8.52 -9.38
C GLU A 94 10.51 -8.63 -9.85
N ASP A 95 9.72 -9.35 -9.06
CA ASP A 95 8.27 -9.30 -9.11
C ASP A 95 7.73 -8.16 -8.23
N PHE A 96 6.40 -8.03 -8.17
CA PHE A 96 5.75 -6.94 -7.45
C PHE A 96 6.01 -7.00 -5.93
N MET A 97 6.08 -8.21 -5.35
CA MET A 97 6.42 -8.40 -3.93
C MET A 97 7.87 -7.98 -3.66
N HIS A 98 8.80 -8.42 -4.49
CA HIS A 98 10.23 -8.12 -4.37
C HIS A 98 10.52 -6.63 -4.55
N LEU A 99 9.66 -5.89 -5.27
CA LEU A 99 9.75 -4.43 -5.35
C LEU A 99 9.84 -3.79 -3.95
N PHE A 100 8.99 -4.24 -3.03
CA PHE A 100 8.91 -3.72 -1.67
C PHE A 100 9.75 -4.51 -0.65
N MET A 101 9.95 -5.80 -0.88
CA MET A 101 10.63 -6.69 0.07
C MET A 101 12.12 -6.89 -0.19
N CYS A 102 12.66 -6.34 -1.28
CA CYS A 102 14.08 -6.43 -1.63
C CYS A 102 14.97 -6.05 -0.45
N LYS A 103 15.93 -6.92 -0.11
CA LYS A 103 16.85 -6.76 1.03
C LYS A 103 17.59 -5.42 1.04
N LYS A 104 17.88 -4.87 -0.14
CA LYS A 104 18.59 -3.58 -0.31
C LYS A 104 17.65 -2.35 -0.24
N ARG A 105 16.34 -2.53 -0.41
CA ARG A 105 15.32 -1.46 -0.33
C ARG A 105 14.53 -1.45 0.98
N ARG A 106 14.40 -2.62 1.64
CA ARG A 106 13.57 -2.84 2.83
C ARG A 106 13.81 -1.82 3.94
N VAL A 107 15.07 -1.47 4.23
CA VAL A 107 15.39 -0.49 5.29
C VAL A 107 14.80 0.88 4.98
N LYS A 108 14.95 1.37 3.74
CA LYS A 108 14.41 2.65 3.31
C LYS A 108 12.88 2.64 3.29
N LEU A 109 12.27 1.55 2.85
CA LEU A 109 10.81 1.40 2.87
C LEU A 109 10.25 1.37 4.29
N GLN A 110 10.93 0.68 5.21
CA GLN A 110 10.57 0.69 6.62
C GLN A 110 10.69 2.10 7.23
N GLN A 111 11.71 2.88 6.85
CA GLN A 111 11.84 4.28 7.28
C GLN A 111 10.68 5.14 6.78
N ILE A 112 10.29 4.99 5.50
CA ILE A 112 9.14 5.69 4.93
C ILE A 112 7.86 5.32 5.70
N LEU A 113 7.66 4.03 5.96
CA LEU A 113 6.50 3.52 6.67
C LEU A 113 6.42 4.05 8.12
N ASN A 114 7.55 4.07 8.84
CA ASN A 114 7.64 4.63 10.18
C ASN A 114 7.38 6.16 10.18
N SER A 115 7.91 6.87 9.19
CA SER A 115 7.67 8.31 9.03
C SER A 115 6.19 8.60 8.77
N TYR A 116 5.54 7.79 7.94
CA TYR A 116 4.12 7.88 7.66
C TYR A 116 3.28 7.60 8.90
N LEU A 117 3.55 6.51 9.64
CA LEU A 117 2.86 6.20 10.89
C LEU A 117 2.97 7.36 11.88
N ARG A 118 4.17 7.91 12.08
CA ARG A 118 4.38 9.07 12.95
C ARG A 118 3.59 10.30 12.48
N HIS A 119 3.55 10.55 11.17
CA HIS A 119 2.78 11.67 10.63
C HIS A 119 1.28 11.47 10.86
N LEU A 120 0.78 10.25 10.65
CA LEU A 120 -0.61 9.88 10.87
C LEU A 120 -1.02 10.08 12.34
N THR A 121 -0.21 9.60 13.29
CA THR A 121 -0.52 9.75 14.72
C THR A 121 -0.56 11.21 15.15
N ILE A 122 0.38 12.05 14.65
CA ILE A 122 0.35 13.50 14.88
C ILE A 122 -0.94 14.10 14.33
N LYS A 123 -1.34 13.75 13.10
CA LYS A 123 -2.56 14.30 12.48
C LYS A 123 -3.84 13.90 13.20
N ILE A 124 -3.90 12.68 13.73
CA ILE A 124 -5.04 12.21 14.53
C ILE A 124 -5.08 12.97 15.87
N ALA A 125 -3.94 13.16 16.54
CA ALA A 125 -3.87 13.93 17.77
C ALA A 125 -4.30 15.39 17.55
N GLU A 126 -3.78 16.06 16.51
CA GLU A 126 -4.18 17.42 16.13
C GLU A 126 -5.70 17.50 15.83
N ALA A 127 -6.27 16.49 15.17
CA ALA A 127 -7.71 16.44 14.93
C ALA A 127 -8.52 16.25 16.23
N GLY A 128 -7.99 15.49 17.19
CA GLY A 128 -8.56 15.31 18.53
C GLY A 128 -8.58 16.62 19.32
N ASP A 129 -7.47 17.33 19.35
CA ASP A 129 -7.36 18.64 20.00
C ASP A 129 -8.38 19.63 19.42
N ASN A 130 -8.49 19.68 18.09
CA ASN A 130 -9.46 20.55 17.40
C ASN A 130 -10.93 20.15 17.66
N ALA A 131 -11.20 18.87 17.85
CA ALA A 131 -12.54 18.35 18.14
C ALA A 131 -12.87 18.31 19.65
N ASN A 132 -11.92 18.68 20.51
CA ASN A 132 -11.98 18.47 21.96
C ASN A 132 -12.35 17.02 22.33
N ARG A 133 -11.70 16.06 21.65
CA ARG A 133 -11.86 14.61 21.86
C ARG A 133 -10.51 13.93 22.01
N ASP A 134 -10.43 12.97 22.91
CA ASP A 134 -9.25 12.13 23.08
C ASP A 134 -9.30 10.92 22.13
N PHE A 135 -8.30 10.83 21.24
CA PHE A 135 -8.12 9.72 20.30
C PHE A 135 -6.95 8.80 20.66
N SER A 136 -6.42 8.87 21.90
CA SER A 136 -5.24 8.09 22.32
C SER A 136 -5.44 6.57 22.15
N LEU A 137 -6.61 6.06 22.52
CA LEU A 137 -6.93 4.63 22.37
C LEU A 137 -6.94 4.17 20.90
N GLN A 138 -7.37 5.06 20.00
CA GLN A 138 -7.42 4.80 18.57
C GLN A 138 -6.04 4.85 17.95
N ILE A 139 -5.20 5.80 18.39
CA ILE A 139 -3.79 5.86 18.05
C ILE A 139 -3.09 4.57 18.47
N ASP A 140 -3.30 4.09 19.70
CA ASP A 140 -2.71 2.85 20.20
C ASP A 140 -3.13 1.64 19.35
N ARG A 141 -4.43 1.56 19.00
CA ARG A 141 -4.95 0.53 18.10
C ARG A 141 -4.29 0.59 16.73
N ILE A 142 -4.19 1.77 16.12
CA ILE A 142 -3.55 1.95 14.81
C ILE A 142 -2.08 1.54 14.88
N VAL A 143 -1.31 2.01 15.86
CA VAL A 143 0.11 1.70 16.02
C VAL A 143 0.34 0.20 16.26
N SER A 144 -0.59 -0.49 16.93
CA SER A 144 -0.51 -1.93 17.19
C SER A 144 -0.73 -2.81 15.95
N LEU A 145 -1.22 -2.25 14.83
CA LEU A 145 -1.49 -3.03 13.62
C LEU A 145 -0.20 -3.64 13.06
N PRO A 146 -0.21 -4.90 12.60
CA PRO A 146 0.98 -5.54 12.06
C PRO A 146 1.45 -4.93 10.74
N CYS A 147 0.62 -4.14 10.05
CA CYS A 147 0.94 -3.59 8.73
C CYS A 147 2.15 -2.65 8.73
N TRP A 148 2.61 -2.21 9.89
CA TRP A 148 3.75 -1.31 10.04
C TRP A 148 5.12 -1.98 9.90
N SER A 149 5.19 -3.30 9.66
CA SER A 149 6.46 -4.02 9.50
C SER A 149 6.51 -4.86 8.24
N PHE A 150 7.47 -4.57 7.36
CA PHE A 150 7.71 -5.40 6.19
C PHE A 150 8.36 -6.73 6.59
N SER A 151 7.68 -7.85 6.37
CA SER A 151 8.28 -9.19 6.45
C SER A 151 7.68 -10.14 5.41
N SER A 152 8.40 -11.19 5.04
CA SER A 152 7.92 -12.17 4.05
C SER A 152 6.71 -12.97 4.52
N SER A 153 6.49 -13.07 5.84
CA SER A 153 5.33 -13.72 6.44
C SER A 153 4.19 -12.75 6.77
N ASN A 154 4.40 -11.43 6.62
CA ASN A 154 3.42 -10.42 6.96
C ASN A 154 2.77 -9.79 5.72
N TRP A 155 1.62 -10.33 5.32
CA TRP A 155 0.86 -9.83 4.17
C TRP A 155 0.11 -8.51 4.48
N SER A 156 0.02 -8.09 5.74
CA SER A 156 -0.68 -6.85 6.10
C SER A 156 0.08 -5.59 5.66
N SER A 157 1.42 -5.58 5.72
CA SER A 157 2.22 -4.47 5.19
C SER A 157 2.10 -4.37 3.66
N TYR A 158 2.02 -5.53 3.00
CA TYR A 158 1.78 -5.59 1.57
C TYR A 158 0.40 -5.04 1.19
N SER A 159 -0.62 -5.41 1.98
CA SER A 159 -1.99 -4.89 1.82
C SER A 159 -2.05 -3.37 1.95
N LEU A 160 -1.40 -2.82 2.97
CA LEU A 160 -1.32 -1.38 3.20
C LEU A 160 -0.64 -0.65 2.03
N VAL A 161 0.48 -1.18 1.53
CA VAL A 161 1.18 -0.63 0.37
C VAL A 161 0.29 -0.65 -0.87
N ARG A 162 -0.50 -1.72 -1.08
CA ARG A 162 -1.49 -1.77 -2.16
C ARG A 162 -2.68 -0.81 -1.96
N GLY A 163 -2.76 -0.11 -0.84
CA GLY A 163 -3.85 0.81 -0.51
C GLY A 163 -5.09 0.12 0.08
N CYS A 164 -5.00 -1.17 0.43
CA CYS A 164 -6.07 -1.87 1.15
C CYS A 164 -6.00 -1.49 2.63
N LEU A 165 -6.92 -0.64 3.09
CA LEU A 165 -6.89 -0.07 4.44
C LEU A 165 -7.67 -0.94 5.44
N PRO A 166 -7.24 -1.04 6.70
CA PRO A 166 -7.92 -1.84 7.71
C PRO A 166 -9.09 -1.08 8.34
N SER A 167 -10.07 -1.81 8.87
CA SER A 167 -11.27 -1.26 9.50
C SER A 167 -10.96 -0.43 10.75
N ALA A 168 -9.85 -0.73 11.43
CA ALA A 168 -9.36 0.05 12.57
C ALA A 168 -9.14 1.55 12.28
N PHE A 169 -9.04 1.96 11.01
CA PHE A 169 -8.90 3.37 10.62
C PHE A 169 -10.23 4.13 10.65
N LEU A 170 -11.37 3.45 10.70
CA LEU A 170 -12.70 4.08 10.80
C LEU A 170 -13.18 4.24 12.25
N ASP A 171 -12.54 3.54 13.19
CA ASP A 171 -12.87 3.65 14.62
C ASP A 171 -12.25 4.89 15.28
N VAL A 172 -11.73 5.84 14.47
CA VAL A 172 -11.16 7.14 14.85
C VAL A 172 -12.26 8.17 15.03
#